data_AF-A0A0E3PJU6-F1
#
_entry.id   AF-A0A0E3PJU6-F1
#
_cell.length_a   1.000
_cell.length_b   1.000
_cell.length_c   1.000
_cell.angle_alpha   90.00
_cell.angle_beta   90.00
_cell.angle_gamma   90.00
#
_symmetry.space_group_name_H-M   'P 1'
#
loop_
_entity.id
_entity.type
_entity.pdbx_description
1 polymer ?
#
loop_
_entity_poly.entity_id
_entity_poly.type
_entity_poly.pdbx_seq_one_letter_code
_entity_poly.pdbx_strand_id
1 'polypeptide(L)'
;MRLYDNPPWYNEKRNIIHLPEEAQKKHKRRQLERTIHPLPSMFNYMLKDFWQARKPPLESTWNKNLQRWAISAGINPYGLSVKSSRKTLESWLIASGVAESTVCLRQGHDSLTSMRHYQRLAFSEDELRDIKKQGIGS
;
A
#
# COMPACT_ATOMS: atom_id res chain seq x y z
N MET A 1 -2.51 15.83 -1.32
CA MET A 1 -1.97 14.46 -1.32
C MET A 1 -1.93 14.00 -2.77
N ARG A 2 -0.79 13.55 -3.31
CA ARG A 2 -0.56 13.56 -4.77
C ARG A 2 -1.62 12.85 -5.61
N LEU A 3 -2.05 11.65 -5.21
CA LEU A 3 -3.10 10.92 -5.93
C LEU A 3 -4.46 11.65 -5.89
N TYR A 4 -4.81 12.28 -4.76
CA TYR A 4 -6.02 13.09 -4.66
C TYR A 4 -5.98 14.28 -5.62
N ASP A 5 -4.81 14.90 -5.76
CA ASP A 5 -4.60 16.07 -6.62
C ASP A 5 -4.40 15.68 -8.10
N ASN A 6 -4.27 14.38 -8.44
CA ASN A 6 -4.04 13.89 -9.80
C ASN A 6 -4.90 12.65 -10.14
N PRO A 7 -6.23 12.79 -10.26
CA PRO A 7 -7.12 11.69 -10.68
C PRO A 7 -6.72 10.96 -11.97
N PRO A 8 -6.15 11.62 -13.01
CA PRO A 8 -5.75 10.96 -14.26
C PRO A 8 -4.70 9.85 -14.12
N TRP A 9 -4.00 9.78 -12.98
CA TRP A 9 -3.06 8.70 -12.70
C TRP A 9 -3.75 7.34 -12.55
N TYR A 10 -5.06 7.30 -12.29
CA TYR A 10 -5.81 6.05 -12.26
C TYR A 10 -6.45 5.73 -13.61
N ASN A 11 -6.15 4.55 -14.12
CA ASN A 11 -6.79 4.00 -15.32
C ASN A 11 -7.87 2.99 -14.90
N GLU A 12 -9.14 3.43 -14.92
CA GLU A 12 -10.28 2.61 -14.54
C GLU A 12 -10.44 1.37 -15.44
N LYS A 13 -10.20 1.51 -16.76
CA LYS A 13 -10.35 0.40 -17.72
C LYS A 13 -9.41 -0.77 -17.44
N ARG A 14 -8.18 -0.46 -17.02
CA ARG A 14 -7.14 -1.46 -16.72
C ARG A 14 -7.02 -1.75 -15.23
N ASN A 15 -7.76 -1.03 -14.39
CA ASN A 15 -7.65 -1.04 -12.93
C ASN A 15 -6.19 -0.94 -12.43
N ILE A 16 -5.49 0.10 -12.88
CA ILE A 16 -4.09 0.38 -12.50
C ILE A 16 -3.91 1.83 -12.09
N ILE A 17 -2.96 2.09 -11.18
CA ILE A 17 -2.46 3.45 -10.93
C ILE A 17 -1.10 3.57 -11.58
N HIS A 18 -0.97 4.47 -12.56
CA HIS A 18 0.29 4.83 -13.18
C HIS A 18 0.84 6.09 -12.52
N LEU A 19 2.06 6.00 -11.97
CA LEU A 19 2.74 7.10 -11.32
C LEU A 19 3.90 7.57 -12.21
N PRO A 20 3.74 8.72 -12.90
CA PRO A 20 4.75 9.27 -13.78
C PRO A 20 5.91 9.89 -12.98
N GLU A 21 6.92 10.41 -13.68
CA GLU A 21 8.16 10.89 -13.05
C GLU A 21 7.92 12.00 -12.02
N GLU A 22 6.99 12.91 -12.30
CA GLU A 22 6.62 14.05 -11.46
C GLU A 22 5.95 13.60 -10.16
N ALA A 23 5.38 12.41 -10.15
CA ALA A 23 4.75 11.84 -8.96
C ALA A 23 5.76 11.46 -7.88
N GLN A 24 7.06 11.43 -8.17
CA GLN A 24 8.07 10.88 -7.28
C GLN A 24 9.13 11.92 -6.84
N LYS A 25 9.32 12.06 -5.52
CA LYS A 25 10.17 13.10 -4.91
C LYS A 25 11.64 12.73 -4.68
N LYS A 26 12.06 11.49 -4.92
CA LYS A 26 13.45 11.07 -4.70
C LYS A 26 14.32 11.50 -5.88
N HIS A 27 15.31 12.35 -5.59
CA HIS A 27 16.24 12.95 -6.55
C HIS A 27 17.25 11.96 -7.16
N LYS A 28 17.58 10.87 -6.46
CA LYS A 28 18.43 9.78 -6.97
C LYS A 28 17.65 8.49 -6.97
N ARG A 29 17.30 7.97 -8.15
CA ARG A 29 16.62 6.67 -8.31
C ARG A 29 16.86 6.09 -9.71
N ARG A 30 16.71 4.76 -9.81
CA ARG A 30 16.87 3.99 -11.05
C ARG A 30 15.56 3.80 -11.82
N GLN A 31 14.41 3.89 -11.15
CA GLN A 31 13.09 3.69 -11.76
C GLN A 31 12.36 5.04 -11.87
N LEU A 32 12.15 5.50 -13.10
CA LEU A 32 11.58 6.82 -13.40
C LEU A 32 10.05 6.83 -13.24
N GLU A 33 9.39 5.75 -13.64
CA GLU A 33 7.93 5.55 -13.57
C GLU A 33 7.57 4.24 -12.88
N ARG A 34 6.37 4.15 -12.30
CA ARG A 34 5.89 2.88 -11.74
C ARG A 34 4.39 2.70 -11.91
N THR A 35 3.99 1.44 -12.09
CA THR A 35 2.59 1.03 -12.17
C THR A 35 2.24 0.20 -10.95
N ILE A 36 1.16 0.56 -10.25
CA ILE A 36 0.64 -0.19 -9.11
C ILE A 36 -0.42 -1.16 -9.62
N HIS A 37 -0.09 -2.45 -9.57
CA HIS A 37 -0.94 -3.58 -9.98
C HIS A 37 -0.48 -4.87 -9.24
N PRO A 38 -1.36 -5.82 -8.90
CA PRO A 38 -2.82 -5.80 -9.08
C PRO A 38 -3.55 -4.95 -8.04
N LEU A 39 -4.64 -4.32 -8.45
CA LEU A 39 -5.60 -3.66 -7.56
C LEU A 39 -6.84 -4.55 -7.41
N PRO A 40 -7.57 -4.47 -6.27
CA PRO A 40 -8.81 -5.21 -6.08
C PRO A 40 -9.84 -4.93 -7.20
N SER A 41 -10.68 -5.92 -7.53
CA SER A 41 -11.74 -5.84 -8.56
C SER A 41 -12.62 -4.58 -8.41
N MET A 42 -13.04 -4.27 -7.18
CA MET A 42 -13.92 -3.16 -6.84
C MET A 42 -13.20 -1.84 -6.51
N PHE A 43 -11.90 -1.74 -6.83
CA PHE A 43 -11.09 -0.59 -6.44
C PHE A 43 -11.54 0.73 -7.08
N ASN A 44 -12.20 0.68 -8.24
CA ASN A 44 -12.77 1.87 -8.89
C ASN A 44 -13.86 2.56 -8.05
N TYR A 45 -14.70 1.79 -7.36
CA TYR A 45 -15.74 2.33 -6.46
C TYR A 45 -15.11 3.04 -5.26
N MET A 46 -14.14 2.39 -4.60
CA MET A 46 -13.41 3.00 -3.48
C MET A 46 -12.69 4.28 -3.89
N LEU A 47 -12.16 4.33 -5.11
CA LEU A 47 -11.49 5.52 -5.62
C LEU A 47 -12.46 6.67 -5.91
N LYS A 48 -13.66 6.39 -6.43
CA LYS A 48 -14.71 7.40 -6.59
C LYS A 48 -15.07 8.04 -5.26
N ASP A 49 -15.29 7.23 -4.22
CA ASP A 49 -15.57 7.71 -2.87
C ASP A 49 -14.40 8.53 -2.32
N PHE A 50 -13.16 8.08 -2.56
CA PHE A 50 -11.95 8.74 -2.12
C PHE A 50 -11.78 10.17 -2.68
N TRP A 51 -12.15 10.41 -3.95
CA TRP A 51 -12.10 11.76 -4.54
C TRP A 51 -13.31 12.63 -4.22
N GLN A 52 -14.46 12.02 -3.88
CA GLN A 52 -15.65 12.74 -3.43
C GLN A 52 -15.59 13.11 -1.94
N ALA A 53 -14.83 12.34 -1.15
CA ALA A 53 -14.61 12.60 0.27
C ALA A 53 -13.71 13.82 0.52
N ARG A 54 -13.59 14.21 1.78
CA ARG A 54 -12.68 15.28 2.20
C ARG A 54 -11.24 14.91 1.87
N LYS A 55 -10.48 15.91 1.39
CA LYS A 55 -9.04 15.79 1.12
C LYS A 55 -8.33 15.07 2.28
N PRO A 56 -7.55 14.01 1.99
CA PRO A 56 -6.84 13.25 3.01
C PRO A 56 -5.89 14.11 3.85
N PRO A 57 -5.68 13.74 5.12
CA PRO A 57 -4.83 14.49 6.04
C PRO A 57 -3.38 14.53 5.57
N LEU A 58 -2.63 15.50 6.10
CA LEU A 58 -1.17 15.51 5.98
C LEU A 58 -0.56 14.31 6.71
N GLU A 59 0.65 13.91 6.30
CA GLU A 59 1.37 12.77 6.86
C GLU A 59 1.52 12.88 8.39
N SER A 60 1.83 14.07 8.91
CA SER A 60 1.95 14.32 10.35
C SER A 60 0.62 14.12 11.10
N THR A 61 -0.49 14.59 10.54
CA THR A 61 -1.84 14.41 11.09
C THR A 61 -2.25 12.94 11.05
N TRP A 62 -1.99 12.26 9.93
CA TRP A 62 -2.24 10.83 9.80
C TRP A 62 -1.44 10.03 10.84
N ASN A 63 -0.17 10.37 11.05
CA ASN A 63 0.68 9.71 12.04
C ASN A 63 0.11 9.83 13.47
N LYS A 64 -0.34 11.05 13.84
CA LYS A 64 -0.98 11.30 15.14
C LYS A 64 -2.27 10.49 15.29
N ASN A 65 -3.11 10.46 14.26
CA ASN A 65 -4.36 9.69 14.28
C ASN A 65 -4.09 8.19 14.42
N LEU A 66 -3.11 7.66 13.67
CA LEU A 66 -2.73 6.25 13.73
C LEU A 66 -2.26 5.85 15.14
N GLN A 67 -1.45 6.68 15.79
CA GLN A 67 -1.02 6.44 17.17
C GLN A 67 -2.20 6.46 18.15
N ARG A 68 -3.14 7.41 18.00
CA ARG A 68 -4.35 7.46 18.83
C ARG A 68 -5.21 6.20 18.67
N TRP A 69 -5.45 5.78 17.43
CA TRP A 69 -6.24 4.58 17.15
C TRP A 69 -5.57 3.31 17.67
N ALA A 70 -4.24 3.22 17.58
CA ALA A 70 -3.50 2.11 18.16
C ALA A 70 -3.72 2.00 19.68
N ILE A 71 -3.63 3.12 20.39
CA ILE A 71 -3.90 3.17 21.84
C ILE A 71 -5.35 2.73 22.12
N SER A 72 -6.33 3.23 21.37
CA SER A 72 -7.74 2.84 21.53
C SER A 72 -7.98 1.36 21.24
N ALA A 73 -7.20 0.75 20.35
CA ALA A 73 -7.27 -0.67 20.02
C ALA A 73 -6.42 -1.57 20.94
N GLY A 74 -5.76 -1.02 21.96
CA GLY A 74 -4.86 -1.78 22.86
C GLY A 74 -3.53 -2.19 22.23
N ILE A 75 -3.15 -1.59 21.10
CA ILE A 75 -1.89 -1.83 20.40
C ILE A 75 -0.84 -0.82 20.89
N ASN A 76 0.37 -1.29 21.20
CA ASN A 76 1.47 -0.41 21.57
C ASN A 76 1.81 0.54 20.39
N PRO A 77 1.66 1.87 20.54
CA PRO A 77 1.92 2.82 19.46
C PRO A 77 3.42 3.04 19.20
N TYR A 78 4.31 2.53 20.06
CA TYR A 78 5.76 2.72 19.93
C TYR A 78 6.26 2.07 18.63
N GLY A 79 6.95 2.86 17.80
CA GLY A 79 7.43 2.43 16.48
C GLY A 79 6.35 2.40 15.38
N LEU A 80 5.08 2.64 15.71
CA LEU A 80 4.01 2.75 14.73
C LEU A 80 4.06 4.11 14.02
N SER A 81 4.05 4.07 12.69
CA SER A 81 4.02 5.28 11.87
C SER A 81 3.26 5.07 10.57
N VAL A 82 3.08 6.15 9.80
CA VAL A 82 2.55 6.09 8.43
C VAL A 82 3.28 5.08 7.54
N LYS A 83 4.58 4.85 7.80
CA LYS A 83 5.39 3.86 7.08
C LYS A 83 5.01 2.43 7.44
N SER A 84 4.46 2.20 8.63
CA SER A 84 3.98 0.89 9.06
C SER A 84 2.81 0.43 8.19
N SER A 85 1.89 1.32 7.81
CA SER A 85 0.79 0.99 6.90
C SER A 85 1.28 0.42 5.56
N ARG A 86 2.38 0.96 5.03
CA ARG A 86 3.01 0.41 3.81
C ARG A 86 3.54 -1.01 4.04
N LYS A 87 4.29 -1.23 5.12
CA LYS A 87 4.86 -2.55 5.45
C LYS A 87 3.77 -3.60 5.68
N THR A 88 2.69 -3.22 6.35
CA THR A 88 1.54 -4.10 6.57
C THR A 88 0.92 -4.54 5.25
N LEU A 89 0.70 -3.62 4.32
CA LEU A 89 0.18 -3.95 2.99
C LEU A 89 1.12 -4.87 2.20
N GLU A 90 2.43 -4.63 2.28
CA GLU A 90 3.46 -5.46 1.65
C GLU A 90 3.41 -6.90 2.18
N SER A 91 3.38 -7.06 3.51
CA SER A 91 3.26 -8.37 4.15
C SER A 91 1.96 -9.09 3.77
N TRP A 92 0.84 -8.38 3.70
CA TRP A 92 -0.45 -8.95 3.31
C TRP A 92 -0.47 -9.44 1.87
N LEU A 93 0.11 -8.68 0.93
CA LEU A 93 0.20 -9.09 -0.47
C LEU A 93 1.04 -10.35 -0.64
N ILE A 94 2.16 -10.43 0.07
CA ILE A 94 3.02 -11.63 0.04
C ILE A 94 2.28 -12.83 0.65
N ALA A 95 1.65 -12.63 1.81
CA ALA A 95 0.85 -13.66 2.47
C ALA A 95 -0.35 -14.13 1.63
N SER A 96 -0.97 -13.25 0.85
CA SER A 96 -2.05 -13.60 -0.08
C SER A 96 -1.57 -14.31 -1.36
N GLY A 97 -0.26 -14.54 -1.50
CA GLY A 97 0.34 -15.24 -2.63
C GLY A 97 0.75 -14.36 -3.82
N VAL A 98 0.76 -13.03 -3.67
CA VAL A 98 1.32 -12.14 -4.70
C VAL A 98 2.84 -12.29 -4.69
N ALA A 99 3.41 -12.51 -5.88
CA ALA A 99 4.85 -12.65 -6.04
C ALA A 99 5.61 -11.44 -5.45
N GLU A 100 6.65 -11.72 -4.67
CA GLU A 100 7.44 -10.69 -4.01
C GLU A 100 8.06 -9.69 -5.01
N SER A 101 8.45 -10.16 -6.20
CA SER A 101 8.93 -9.31 -7.30
C SER A 101 7.89 -8.28 -7.72
N THR A 102 6.61 -8.67 -7.81
CA THR A 102 5.50 -7.76 -8.09
C THR A 102 5.32 -6.74 -6.97
N VAL A 103 5.38 -7.17 -5.70
CA VAL A 103 5.28 -6.26 -4.54
C VAL A 103 6.43 -5.24 -4.53
N CYS A 104 7.66 -5.67 -4.84
CA CYS A 104 8.83 -4.79 -4.96
C CYS A 104 8.65 -3.73 -6.05
N LEU A 105 8.21 -4.15 -7.25
CA LEU A 105 7.96 -3.25 -8.38
C LEU A 105 6.88 -2.21 -8.07
N ARG A 106 5.81 -2.60 -7.36
CA ARG A 106 4.75 -1.67 -6.91
C ARG A 106 5.29 -0.55 -6.01
N GLN A 107 6.29 -0.87 -5.18
CA GLN A 107 6.85 0.07 -4.21
C GLN A 107 8.02 0.89 -4.78
N GLY A 108 8.58 0.45 -5.92
CA GLY A 108 9.79 1.03 -6.51
C GLY A 108 11.04 0.68 -5.70
N HIS A 109 11.09 -0.55 -5.16
CA HIS A 109 12.25 -1.09 -4.44
C HIS A 109 13.10 -1.96 -5.36
N ASP A 110 14.42 -2.01 -5.10
CA ASP A 110 15.29 -3.01 -5.71
C ASP A 110 15.14 -4.34 -4.95
N SER A 111 14.98 -5.43 -5.70
CA SER A 111 14.62 -6.78 -5.22
C SER A 111 15.48 -7.29 -4.05
N LEU A 112 16.77 -6.95 -4.04
CA LEU A 112 17.73 -7.41 -3.05
C LEU A 112 17.47 -6.88 -1.63
N THR A 113 16.83 -5.71 -1.49
CA THR A 113 16.58 -5.09 -0.18
C THR A 113 15.30 -5.62 0.50
N SER A 114 14.33 -6.07 -0.29
CA SER A 114 13.03 -6.55 0.21
C SER A 114 13.07 -7.99 0.73
N MET A 115 13.84 -8.88 0.10
CA MET A 115 13.90 -10.32 0.44
C MET A 115 14.19 -10.61 1.92
N ARG A 116 15.00 -9.79 2.59
CA ARG A 116 15.34 -10.00 4.00
C ARG A 116 14.21 -9.66 4.97
N HIS A 117 13.21 -8.88 4.55
CA HIS A 117 12.16 -8.37 5.43
C HIS A 117 10.95 -9.31 5.56
N TYR A 118 10.66 -10.13 4.55
CA TYR A 118 9.43 -10.94 4.49
C TYR A 118 9.63 -12.44 4.73
N GLN A 119 10.87 -12.93 4.70
CA GLN A 119 11.24 -14.32 5.00
C GLN A 119 10.89 -14.78 6.44
N ARG A 120 10.40 -13.88 7.30
CA ARG A 120 10.07 -14.15 8.72
C ARG A 120 8.62 -13.82 9.08
N LEU A 121 7.71 -13.78 8.11
CA LEU A 121 6.29 -13.59 8.42
C LEU A 121 5.75 -14.86 9.08
N ALA A 122 5.62 -14.84 10.41
CA ALA A 122 5.07 -15.93 11.20
C ALA A 122 3.54 -15.85 11.26
N PHE A 123 2.87 -15.91 10.10
CA PHE A 123 1.42 -16.08 10.07
C PHE A 123 1.06 -17.55 10.29
N SER A 124 0.00 -17.78 11.05
CA SER A 124 -0.63 -19.09 11.18
C SER A 124 -1.40 -19.46 9.90
N GLU A 125 -1.66 -20.75 9.70
CA GLU A 125 -2.44 -21.26 8.55
C GLU A 125 -3.89 -20.72 8.50
N ASP A 126 -4.45 -20.34 9.65
CA ASP A 126 -5.78 -19.70 9.72
C ASP A 126 -5.70 -18.24 9.24
N GLU A 127 -4.70 -17.48 9.69
CA GLU A 127 -4.48 -16.09 9.24
C GLU A 127 -4.20 -16.02 7.74
N LEU A 128 -3.42 -16.96 7.20
CA LEU A 128 -3.14 -17.04 5.76
C LEU A 128 -4.42 -17.28 4.95
N ARG A 129 -5.33 -18.12 5.44
CA ARG A 129 -6.62 -18.38 4.79
C ARG A 129 -7.50 -17.13 4.78
N ASP A 130 -7.59 -16.42 5.89
CA ASP A 130 -8.37 -15.18 5.99
C ASP A 130 -7.80 -14.06 5.11
N ILE A 131 -6.47 -13.89 5.11
CA ILE A 131 -5.79 -12.91 4.25
C ILE A 131 -6.06 -13.22 2.77
N LYS A 132 -5.98 -14.50 2.37
CA LYS A 132 -6.24 -14.93 1.00
C LYS A 132 -7.69 -14.69 0.58
N LYS A 133 -8.65 -14.89 1.49
CA LYS A 133 -10.07 -14.62 1.26
C LYS A 133 -10.33 -13.12 1.02
N GLN A 134 -9.59 -12.24 1.68
CA GLN A 134 -9.70 -10.79 1.54
C GLN A 134 -8.89 -10.24 0.34
N GLY A 135 -7.79 -10.90 -0.04
CA GLY A 135 -6.77 -10.37 -0.93
C GLY A 135 -6.81 -10.89 -2.37
N ILE A 136 -7.76 -10.42 -3.20
CA ILE A 136 -7.91 -10.76 -4.64
C ILE A 136 -8.87 -11.95 -4.87
N GLY A 137 -9.89 -12.11 -4.02
CA GLY A 137 -10.87 -13.20 -4.12
C GLY A 137 -12.29 -12.81 -3.71
N SER A 138 -12.84 -11.78 -4.37
CA SER A 138 -14.29 -11.55 -4.52
C SER A 138 -14.55 -10.61 -5.69
#